data_AF-A0A4Y7PLE7-F1
#
_entry.id   AF-A0A4Y7PLE7-F1
#
_cell.length_a   1.000
_cell.length_b   1.000
_cell.length_c   1.000
_cell.angle_alpha   90.00
_cell.angle_beta   90.00
_cell.angle_gamma   90.00
#
_symmetry.space_group_name_H-M   'P 1'
#
loop_
_entity.id
_entity.type
_entity.pdbx_description
1 polymer ?
#
loop_
_entity_poly.entity_id
_entity_poly.type
_entity_poly.pdbx_seq_one_letter_code
_entity_poly.pdbx_strand_id
1 'polypeptide(L)'
;MRNTLCSQGRLFINRLWSSGECRLWREISLTTPHLWCSIQVGDMKAKGDGYSSLPYHRNLRRDSVTLRKWLRRSGNCPLSIGICYDACHDSELDVIKKTIEVAIVYIRRWKHFTLHLPRTLFSWNVLFPILAMASPVLESLHILSENTFSEEWDEDPRHFKPHHIMGDSASMIPTGHHNLLLESEPMTLEAFKLCISHCLLLERILVIGILSTPRHSLTRHTRSHI
;
A
#
# COMPACT_ATOMS: atom_id res chain seq x y z
N MET A 1 17.51 -3.93 0.42
CA MET A 1 17.56 -3.53 -1.01
C MET A 1 16.98 -4.61 -1.94
N ARG A 2 15.68 -5.00 -1.83
CA ARG A 2 15.05 -5.99 -2.74
C ARG A 2 13.73 -5.52 -3.39
N ASN A 3 13.31 -4.25 -3.21
CA ASN A 3 11.97 -3.80 -3.60
C ASN A 3 11.88 -3.12 -4.98
N THR A 4 12.96 -3.00 -5.74
CA THR A 4 12.98 -2.30 -7.05
C THR A 4 12.71 -3.18 -8.28
N LEU A 5 12.73 -4.50 -8.13
CA LEU A 5 12.52 -5.43 -9.27
C LEU A 5 11.05 -5.55 -9.71
N CYS A 6 10.08 -5.21 -8.86
CA CYS A 6 8.67 -5.44 -9.15
C CYS A 6 8.07 -4.42 -10.15
N SER A 7 8.48 -3.15 -10.07
CA SER A 7 8.06 -2.12 -11.02
C SER A 7 8.69 -2.30 -12.41
N GLN A 8 9.90 -2.88 -12.48
CA GLN A 8 10.56 -3.21 -13.74
C GLN A 8 9.85 -4.34 -14.51
N GLY A 9 9.21 -5.30 -13.83
CA GLY A 9 8.46 -6.39 -14.47
C GLY A 9 7.28 -5.90 -15.33
N ARG A 10 6.52 -4.89 -14.86
CA ARG A 10 5.45 -4.25 -15.66
C ARG A 10 5.99 -3.58 -16.92
N LEU A 11 7.13 -2.90 -16.80
CA LEU A 11 7.76 -2.21 -17.93
C LEU A 11 8.34 -3.19 -18.95
N PHE A 12 8.90 -4.32 -18.50
CA PHE A 12 9.41 -5.36 -19.40
C PHE A 12 8.30 -6.04 -20.20
N ILE A 13 7.20 -6.47 -19.56
CA ILE A 13 6.10 -7.14 -20.27
C ILE A 13 5.40 -6.21 -21.25
N ASN A 14 5.14 -4.95 -20.86
CA ASN A 14 4.46 -4.00 -21.75
C ASN A 14 5.35 -3.55 -22.92
N ARG A 15 6.68 -3.40 -22.73
CA ARG A 15 7.59 -3.10 -23.86
C ARG A 15 7.73 -4.27 -24.81
N LEU A 16 7.80 -5.51 -24.29
CA LEU A 16 7.84 -6.72 -25.12
C LEU A 16 6.55 -6.94 -25.94
N TRP A 17 5.43 -6.36 -25.51
CA TRP A 17 4.15 -6.46 -26.23
C TRP A 17 4.02 -5.49 -27.43
N SER A 18 4.72 -4.35 -27.41
CA SER A 18 4.61 -3.35 -28.48
C SER A 18 5.53 -3.59 -29.68
N SER A 19 6.62 -4.35 -29.54
CA SER A 19 7.62 -4.45 -30.62
C SER A 19 7.37 -5.55 -31.66
N GLY A 20 6.33 -6.39 -31.55
CA GLY A 20 6.00 -7.39 -32.58
C GLY A 20 7.05 -8.52 -32.80
N GLU A 21 8.22 -8.43 -32.20
CA GLU A 21 9.42 -9.11 -32.69
C GLU A 21 9.65 -10.53 -32.16
N CYS A 22 8.82 -11.08 -31.28
CA CYS A 22 8.93 -12.49 -30.91
C CYS A 22 7.61 -13.09 -30.41
N ARG A 23 6.90 -13.80 -31.28
CA ARG A 23 5.71 -14.61 -30.91
C ARG A 23 6.02 -15.58 -29.77
N LEU A 24 7.22 -16.17 -29.78
CA LEU A 24 7.68 -17.12 -28.76
C LEU A 24 7.74 -16.49 -27.36
N TRP A 25 8.34 -15.31 -27.20
CA TRP A 25 8.42 -14.63 -25.90
C TRP A 25 7.04 -14.25 -25.37
N ARG A 26 6.12 -13.87 -26.27
CA ARG A 26 4.72 -13.63 -25.89
C ARG A 26 4.05 -14.91 -25.39
N GLU A 27 4.24 -16.03 -26.08
CA GLU A 27 3.70 -17.33 -25.68
C GLU A 27 4.26 -17.76 -24.31
N ILE A 28 5.59 -17.78 -24.14
CA ILE A 28 6.24 -18.11 -22.87
C ILE A 28 5.71 -17.23 -21.73
N SER A 29 5.59 -15.92 -21.98
CA SER A 29 5.06 -14.98 -20.99
C SER A 29 3.62 -15.32 -20.60
N LEU A 30 2.77 -15.71 -21.56
CA LEU A 30 1.38 -16.06 -21.31
C LEU A 30 1.21 -17.42 -20.63
N THR A 31 2.11 -18.38 -20.89
CA THR A 31 2.03 -19.76 -20.38
C THR A 31 2.81 -20.00 -19.09
N THR A 32 3.56 -19.01 -18.59
CA THR A 32 4.35 -19.12 -17.34
C THR A 32 3.69 -18.35 -16.19
N PRO A 33 2.86 -19.00 -15.33
CA PRO A 33 2.12 -18.32 -14.26
C PRO A 33 3.00 -17.55 -13.27
N HIS A 34 4.22 -18.03 -13.02
CA HIS A 34 5.18 -17.43 -12.08
C HIS A 34 5.54 -15.98 -12.42
N LEU A 35 5.51 -15.60 -13.71
CA LEU A 35 5.74 -14.22 -14.16
C LEU A 35 4.61 -13.26 -13.75
N TRP A 36 3.45 -13.79 -13.39
CA TRP A 36 2.25 -13.05 -13.00
C TRP A 36 2.01 -13.05 -11.49
N CYS A 37 2.94 -13.59 -10.69
CA CYS A 37 2.75 -13.69 -9.24
C CYS A 37 2.87 -12.36 -8.51
N SER A 38 3.46 -11.34 -9.14
CA SER A 38 3.68 -10.04 -8.52
C SER A 38 3.01 -8.95 -9.33
N ILE A 39 2.20 -8.11 -8.68
CA ILE A 39 1.54 -6.96 -9.32
C ILE A 39 1.40 -5.80 -8.35
N GLN A 40 1.59 -4.59 -8.86
CA GLN A 40 1.31 -3.37 -8.14
C GLN A 40 0.37 -2.46 -8.93
N VAL A 41 -0.77 -2.07 -8.37
CA VAL A 41 -1.74 -1.12 -8.95
C VAL A 41 -1.76 0.19 -8.17
N GLY A 42 -2.22 1.26 -8.82
CA GLY A 42 -2.24 2.62 -8.27
C GLY A 42 -0.95 3.42 -8.48
N ASP A 43 -0.80 4.49 -7.70
CA ASP A 43 0.25 5.49 -7.88
C ASP A 43 1.32 5.27 -6.83
N MET A 44 2.36 4.52 -7.19
CA MET A 44 3.56 4.55 -6.38
C MET A 44 4.33 5.81 -6.74
N LYS A 45 4.20 6.88 -5.95
CA LYS A 45 5.15 7.98 -6.03
C LYS A 45 6.53 7.38 -5.75
N ALA A 46 7.38 7.32 -6.77
CA ALA A 46 8.79 7.04 -6.55
C ALA A 46 9.28 8.17 -5.63
N LYS A 47 9.54 7.85 -4.36
CA LYS A 47 9.95 8.83 -3.34
C LYS A 47 11.37 9.40 -3.59
N GLY A 48 11.87 9.37 -4.83
CA GLY A 48 13.30 9.26 -5.09
C GLY A 48 14.04 10.49 -5.58
N ASP A 49 13.42 11.41 -6.31
CA ASP A 49 14.23 12.23 -7.22
C ASP A 49 13.82 13.69 -7.35
N GLY A 50 12.78 14.16 -6.65
CA GLY A 50 12.38 15.59 -6.67
C GLY A 50 11.89 16.10 -8.02
N TYR A 51 12.07 15.32 -9.09
CA TYR A 51 11.42 15.52 -10.37
C TYR A 51 9.97 15.12 -10.22
N SER A 52 9.10 16.13 -10.28
CA SER A 52 7.67 15.98 -10.50
C SER A 52 7.47 15.17 -11.77
N SER A 53 7.35 13.85 -11.62
CA SER A 53 6.92 12.97 -12.70
C SER A 53 5.62 13.55 -13.25
N LEU A 54 5.59 13.71 -14.57
CA LEU A 54 4.41 14.17 -15.30
C LEU A 54 3.18 13.45 -14.73
N PRO A 55 2.06 14.16 -14.49
CA PRO A 55 0.85 13.57 -13.93
C PRO A 55 0.43 12.41 -14.81
N TYR A 56 0.77 11.21 -14.39
CA TYR A 56 0.41 10.00 -15.11
C TYR A 56 -1.11 9.95 -15.07
N HIS A 57 -1.77 10.09 -16.22
CA HIS A 57 -3.23 10.11 -16.29
C HIS A 57 -3.76 8.77 -15.77
N ARG A 58 -4.14 8.79 -14.50
CA ARG A 58 -4.55 7.62 -13.76
C ARG A 58 -5.84 7.09 -14.34
N ASN A 59 -5.85 5.83 -14.77
CA ASN A 59 -7.08 5.18 -15.21
C ASN A 59 -7.46 4.09 -14.20
N LEU A 60 -8.02 4.52 -13.08
CA LEU A 60 -8.47 3.64 -11.99
C LEU A 60 -9.39 2.52 -12.48
N ARG A 61 -10.25 2.81 -13.46
CA ARG A 61 -11.16 1.80 -14.03
C ARG A 61 -10.39 0.64 -14.68
N ARG A 62 -9.21 0.90 -15.26
CA ARG A 62 -8.35 -0.13 -15.84
C ARG A 62 -7.61 -0.95 -14.77
N ASP A 63 -7.39 -0.43 -13.57
CA ASP A 63 -6.65 -1.15 -12.52
C ASP A 63 -7.37 -2.43 -12.11
N SER A 64 -8.66 -2.36 -11.79
CA SER A 64 -9.46 -3.55 -11.42
C SER A 64 -9.47 -4.63 -12.52
N VAL A 65 -9.60 -4.22 -13.79
CA VAL A 65 -9.59 -5.12 -14.95
C VAL A 65 -8.21 -5.75 -15.16
N THR A 66 -7.15 -4.93 -15.02
CA THR A 66 -5.76 -5.36 -15.15
C THR A 66 -5.41 -6.34 -14.04
N LEU A 67 -5.74 -6.00 -12.80
CA LEU A 67 -5.54 -6.84 -11.63
C LEU A 67 -6.25 -8.18 -11.82
N ARG A 68 -7.53 -8.19 -12.20
CA ARG A 68 -8.28 -9.43 -12.45
C ARG A 68 -7.61 -10.32 -13.50
N LYS A 69 -7.17 -9.75 -14.63
CA LYS A 69 -6.48 -10.51 -15.69
C LYS A 69 -5.15 -11.07 -15.18
N TRP A 70 -4.39 -10.28 -14.43
CA TRP A 70 -3.10 -10.67 -13.86
C TRP A 70 -3.26 -11.83 -12.86
N LEU A 71 -4.24 -11.72 -11.95
CA LEU A 71 -4.55 -12.73 -10.93
C LEU A 71 -5.07 -14.05 -11.51
N ARG A 72 -5.78 -14.00 -12.65
CA ARG A 72 -6.18 -15.22 -13.38
C ARG A 72 -4.99 -15.92 -14.01
N ARG A 73 -4.03 -15.18 -14.57
CA ARG A 73 -2.85 -15.76 -15.24
C ARG A 73 -1.84 -16.39 -14.29
N SER A 74 -1.80 -15.93 -13.05
CA SER A 74 -0.91 -16.50 -12.03
C SER A 74 -1.33 -17.89 -11.53
N GLY A 75 -2.46 -18.45 -12.01
CA GLY A 75 -2.84 -19.83 -11.75
C GLY A 75 -3.12 -20.08 -10.27
N ASN A 76 -2.33 -20.96 -9.63
CA ASN A 76 -2.39 -21.25 -8.19
C ASN A 76 -1.17 -20.74 -7.42
N CYS A 77 -0.27 -20.02 -8.07
CA CYS A 77 0.97 -19.57 -7.44
C CYS A 77 0.71 -18.57 -6.30
N PRO A 78 1.57 -18.51 -5.26
CA PRO A 78 1.49 -17.47 -4.23
C PRO A 78 1.67 -16.06 -4.82
N LEU A 79 0.97 -15.08 -4.25
CA LEU A 79 0.79 -13.74 -4.82
C LEU A 79 1.44 -12.65 -3.96
N SER A 80 2.10 -11.72 -4.65
CA SER A 80 2.62 -10.48 -4.10
C SER A 80 1.85 -9.30 -4.71
N ILE A 81 0.88 -8.75 -3.98
CA ILE A 81 -0.02 -7.70 -4.48
C ILE A 81 0.26 -6.40 -3.73
N GLY A 82 0.52 -5.33 -4.48
CA GLY A 82 0.55 -3.96 -3.98
C GLY A 82 -0.62 -3.14 -4.53
N ILE A 83 -1.35 -2.47 -3.67
CA ILE A 83 -2.42 -1.53 -4.02
C ILE A 83 -2.08 -0.21 -3.35
N CYS A 84 -1.81 0.84 -4.11
CA CYS A 84 -1.31 2.10 -3.57
C CYS A 84 -2.08 3.32 -4.13
N TYR A 85 -2.93 3.92 -3.32
CA TYR A 85 -3.73 5.08 -3.68
C TYR A 85 -3.48 6.22 -2.68
N ASP A 86 -2.55 7.13 -3.01
CA ASP A 86 -2.19 8.26 -2.12
C ASP A 86 -3.26 9.36 -2.11
N ALA A 87 -3.53 9.96 -3.28
CA ALA A 87 -4.57 10.97 -3.45
C ALA A 87 -5.66 10.41 -4.37
N CYS A 88 -6.91 10.45 -3.91
CA CYS A 88 -8.06 10.18 -4.76
C CYS A 88 -9.22 11.11 -4.40
N HIS A 89 -10.08 11.37 -5.37
CA HIS A 89 -11.33 12.09 -5.14
C HIS A 89 -12.42 11.14 -4.60
N ASP A 90 -13.45 11.67 -3.96
CA ASP A 90 -14.55 10.85 -3.42
C ASP A 90 -15.27 10.04 -4.52
N SER A 91 -15.31 10.57 -5.75
CA SER A 91 -15.87 9.89 -6.92
C SER A 91 -15.07 8.64 -7.36
N GLU A 92 -13.86 8.45 -6.84
CA GLU A 92 -12.95 7.36 -7.18
C GLU A 92 -12.97 6.22 -6.16
N LEU A 93 -13.55 6.45 -4.97
CA LEU A 93 -13.60 5.51 -3.86
C LEU A 93 -14.21 4.16 -4.25
N ASP A 94 -15.32 4.19 -4.99
CA ASP A 94 -15.99 2.98 -5.48
C ASP A 94 -15.11 2.15 -6.42
N VAL A 95 -14.25 2.80 -7.20
CA VAL A 95 -13.35 2.11 -8.14
C VAL A 95 -12.19 1.47 -7.40
N ILE A 96 -11.66 2.15 -6.39
CA ILE A 96 -10.63 1.61 -5.51
C ILE A 96 -11.18 0.42 -4.73
N LYS A 97 -12.39 0.54 -4.16
CA LYS A 97 -13.07 -0.54 -3.45
C LYS A 97 -13.24 -1.78 -4.33
N LYS A 98 -13.71 -1.61 -5.57
CA LYS A 98 -13.79 -2.70 -6.58
C LYS A 98 -12.45 -3.35 -6.86
N THR A 99 -11.36 -2.57 -6.85
CA THR A 99 -10.01 -3.10 -7.06
C THR A 99 -9.55 -3.96 -5.88
N ILE A 100 -9.83 -3.52 -4.65
CA ILE A 100 -9.56 -4.28 -3.43
C ILE A 100 -10.40 -5.56 -3.41
N GLU A 101 -11.70 -5.48 -3.71
CA GLU A 101 -12.60 -6.64 -3.81
C GLU A 101 -12.06 -7.71 -4.77
N VAL A 102 -11.53 -7.30 -5.93
CA VAL A 102 -10.89 -8.21 -6.87
C VAL A 102 -9.68 -8.91 -6.24
N ALA A 103 -8.86 -8.22 -5.44
CA ALA A 103 -7.73 -8.84 -4.75
C ALA A 103 -8.20 -9.85 -3.69
N ILE A 104 -9.23 -9.50 -2.90
CA ILE A 104 -9.75 -10.32 -1.79
C ILE A 104 -10.23 -11.68 -2.28
N VAL A 105 -10.81 -11.76 -3.48
CA VAL A 105 -11.22 -13.05 -4.08
C VAL A 105 -10.05 -14.06 -4.13
N TYR A 106 -8.81 -13.58 -4.17
CA TYR A 106 -7.59 -14.40 -4.24
C TYR A 106 -6.81 -14.45 -2.91
N ILE A 107 -7.44 -14.08 -1.79
CA ILE A 107 -6.76 -13.93 -0.50
C ILE A 107 -6.07 -15.19 0.00
N ARG A 108 -6.61 -16.37 -0.33
CA ARG A 108 -6.02 -17.69 -0.01
C ARG A 108 -4.67 -17.93 -0.68
N ARG A 109 -4.24 -17.07 -1.60
CA ARG A 109 -2.95 -17.16 -2.28
C ARG A 109 -2.01 -16.01 -1.93
N TRP A 110 -2.41 -15.06 -1.09
CA TRP A 110 -1.56 -13.93 -0.76
C TRP A 110 -0.34 -14.39 0.05
N LYS A 111 0.84 -14.07 -0.45
CA LYS A 111 2.14 -14.24 0.21
C LYS A 111 2.65 -12.90 0.74
N HIS A 112 2.58 -11.85 -0.09
CA HIS A 112 2.87 -10.48 0.33
C HIS A 112 1.73 -9.57 -0.11
N PHE A 113 1.17 -8.80 0.82
CA PHE A 113 0.10 -7.86 0.52
C PHE A 113 0.46 -6.48 1.06
N THR A 114 0.46 -5.49 0.18
CA THR A 114 0.68 -4.08 0.55
C THR A 114 -0.54 -3.28 0.13
N LEU A 115 -1.10 -2.54 1.07
CA LEU A 115 -2.27 -1.70 0.88
C LEU A 115 -1.95 -0.30 1.42
N HIS A 116 -1.92 0.68 0.54
CA HIS A 116 -1.87 2.10 0.89
C HIS A 116 -3.14 2.73 0.36
N LEU A 117 -3.96 3.25 1.27
CA LEU A 117 -5.25 3.83 0.94
C LEU A 117 -5.37 5.25 1.50
N PRO A 118 -6.20 6.08 0.85
CA PRO A 118 -6.66 7.32 1.45
C PRO A 118 -7.43 7.01 2.72
N ARG A 119 -7.35 7.91 3.71
CA ARG A 119 -7.99 7.78 5.01
C ARG A 119 -9.49 7.45 4.92
N THR A 120 -10.19 8.04 3.94
CA THR A 120 -11.64 7.83 3.74
C THR A 120 -12.02 6.39 3.42
N LEU A 121 -11.07 5.58 2.92
CA LEU A 121 -11.27 4.16 2.65
C LEU A 121 -10.72 3.26 3.76
N PHE A 122 -9.92 3.80 4.67
CA PHE A 122 -9.36 3.03 5.77
C PHE A 122 -10.45 2.77 6.81
N SER A 123 -11.03 1.58 6.76
CA SER A 123 -11.94 1.09 7.79
C SER A 123 -11.54 -0.32 8.19
N TRP A 124 -11.31 -0.51 9.49
CA TRP A 124 -11.03 -1.82 10.07
C TRP A 124 -12.15 -2.84 9.78
N ASN A 125 -13.40 -2.39 9.62
CA ASN A 125 -14.51 -3.26 9.24
C ASN A 125 -14.34 -3.91 7.86
N VAL A 126 -13.55 -3.28 6.96
CA VAL A 126 -13.20 -3.85 5.65
C VAL A 126 -11.99 -4.76 5.78
N LEU A 127 -11.02 -4.41 6.63
CA LEU A 127 -9.77 -5.16 6.80
C LEU A 127 -9.95 -6.44 7.63
N PHE A 128 -10.79 -6.44 8.66
CA PHE A 128 -10.95 -7.61 9.52
C PHE A 128 -11.46 -8.85 8.79
N PRO A 129 -12.52 -8.78 7.94
CA PRO A 129 -12.94 -9.94 7.16
C PRO A 129 -11.82 -10.46 6.26
N ILE A 130 -10.99 -9.57 5.70
CA ILE A 130 -9.82 -9.93 4.91
C ILE A 130 -8.86 -10.74 5.79
N LEU A 131 -8.47 -10.22 6.94
CA LEU A 131 -7.52 -10.90 7.82
C LEU A 131 -8.04 -12.24 8.36
N ALA A 132 -9.32 -12.34 8.67
CA ALA A 132 -9.95 -13.59 9.09
C ALA A 132 -9.96 -14.65 7.97
N MET A 133 -10.06 -14.23 6.71
CA MET A 133 -10.05 -15.11 5.54
C MET A 133 -8.63 -15.38 5.00
N ALA A 134 -7.61 -14.75 5.57
CA ALA A 134 -6.25 -14.79 5.03
C ALA A 134 -5.69 -16.22 4.94
N SER A 135 -4.75 -16.37 4.02
CA SER A 135 -4.13 -17.67 3.73
C SER A 135 -3.12 -18.06 4.80
N PRO A 136 -2.91 -19.36 5.05
CA PRO A 136 -1.70 -19.82 5.73
C PRO A 136 -0.40 -19.39 5.04
N VAL A 137 -0.42 -19.03 3.75
CA VAL A 137 0.80 -18.63 3.00
C VAL A 137 1.17 -17.15 3.12
N LEU A 138 0.40 -16.35 3.88
CA LEU A 138 0.67 -14.92 4.04
C LEU A 138 1.90 -14.70 4.93
N GLU A 139 2.99 -14.26 4.31
CA GLU A 139 4.26 -13.97 4.97
C GLU A 139 4.40 -12.50 5.37
N SER A 140 3.80 -11.59 4.59
CA SER A 140 3.90 -10.15 4.85
C SER A 140 2.62 -9.39 4.54
N LEU A 141 2.22 -8.54 5.47
CA LEU A 141 1.09 -7.64 5.36
C LEU A 141 1.52 -6.22 5.73
N HIS A 142 1.42 -5.30 4.77
CA HIS A 142 1.72 -3.89 4.95
C HIS A 142 0.46 -3.08 4.71
N ILE A 143 0.00 -2.36 5.72
CA ILE A 143 -1.15 -1.49 5.62
C ILE A 143 -0.71 -0.08 6.00
N LEU A 144 -0.83 0.84 5.06
CA LEU A 144 -0.40 2.22 5.18
C LEU A 144 -1.64 3.10 5.06
N SER A 145 -1.80 4.07 5.96
CA SER A 145 -2.82 5.10 5.89
C SER A 145 -2.15 6.47 6.03
N GLU A 146 -2.46 7.39 5.12
CA GLU A 146 -2.05 8.79 5.28
C GLU A 146 -2.90 9.42 6.41
N ASN A 147 -2.24 9.79 7.50
CA ASN A 147 -2.82 10.64 8.53
C ASN A 147 -2.46 12.09 8.19
N THR A 148 -3.28 12.76 7.38
CA THR A 148 -3.30 14.23 7.43
C THR A 148 -4.04 14.62 8.70
N PHE A 149 -3.30 14.82 9.79
CA PHE A 149 -3.80 15.70 10.83
C PHE A 149 -3.79 17.10 10.20
N SER A 150 -4.96 17.54 9.75
CA SER A 150 -5.20 18.98 9.65
C SER A 150 -5.14 19.45 11.09
N GLU A 151 -3.99 19.97 11.46
CA GLU A 151 -3.80 20.79 12.64
C GLU A 151 -4.68 22.05 12.51
N GLU A 152 -5.98 21.88 12.64
CA GLU A 152 -6.83 22.91 13.22
C GLU A 152 -6.62 22.78 14.73
N TRP A 153 -5.41 23.14 15.19
CA TRP A 153 -5.23 23.50 16.58
C TRP A 153 -6.02 24.79 16.76
N ASP A 154 -7.25 24.65 17.23
CA ASP A 154 -7.87 25.71 18.02
C ASP A 154 -6.93 25.90 19.21
N GLU A 155 -6.22 27.03 19.26
CA GLU A 155 -5.33 27.37 20.37
C GLU A 155 -6.17 27.64 21.62
N ASP A 156 -6.81 26.62 22.20
CA ASP A 156 -7.36 26.69 23.55
C ASP A 156 -6.24 26.30 24.54
N PRO A 157 -5.66 27.26 25.27
CA PRO A 157 -4.49 27.05 26.13
C PRO A 157 -4.75 26.17 27.36
N ARG A 158 -5.90 25.50 27.46
CA ARG A 158 -6.34 24.77 28.66
C ARG A 158 -6.23 23.25 28.59
N HIS A 159 -5.72 22.67 27.51
CA HIS A 159 -5.54 21.22 27.42
C HIS A 159 -4.07 20.81 27.59
N PHE A 160 -3.87 19.85 28.51
CA PHE A 160 -2.60 19.29 28.95
C PHE A 160 -1.68 18.90 27.78
N LYS A 161 -0.43 19.39 27.81
CA LYS A 161 0.64 18.97 26.90
C LYS A 161 1.23 17.64 27.37
N PRO A 162 1.22 16.56 26.58
CA PRO A 162 2.12 15.44 26.81
C PRO A 162 3.55 15.94 26.60
N HIS A 163 4.42 15.74 27.58
CA HIS A 163 5.81 16.17 27.48
C HIS A 163 6.49 15.53 26.26
N HIS A 164 7.10 16.40 25.48
CA HIS A 164 7.97 16.09 24.34
C HIS A 164 9.15 15.24 24.83
N ILE A 165 9.13 13.93 24.56
CA ILE A 165 10.34 13.09 24.68
C ILE A 165 11.13 13.28 23.40
N MET A 166 12.11 14.16 23.49
CA MET A 166 13.14 14.37 22.48
C MET A 166 14.24 13.32 22.71
N GLY A 167 14.46 12.41 21.76
CA GLY A 167 15.62 11.51 21.79
C GLY A 167 15.38 10.12 21.23
N ASP A 168 16.04 9.88 20.09
CA ASP A 168 16.42 8.60 19.50
C ASP A 168 15.33 7.60 19.11
N SER A 169 15.30 7.32 17.80
CA SER A 169 14.70 6.11 17.24
C SER A 169 15.34 4.88 17.88
N ALA A 170 14.76 4.43 18.99
CA ALA A 170 15.10 3.19 19.66
C ALA A 170 14.62 2.00 18.80
N SER A 171 15.52 1.49 17.97
CA SER A 171 15.48 0.12 17.50
C SER A 171 15.85 -0.79 18.68
N MET A 172 14.85 -1.20 19.47
CA MET A 172 15.02 -2.34 20.37
C MET A 172 14.96 -3.62 19.54
N ILE A 173 15.98 -4.46 19.65
CA ILE A 173 16.00 -5.84 19.18
C ILE A 173 15.40 -6.70 20.31
N PRO A 174 14.21 -7.28 20.15
CA PRO A 174 13.84 -8.48 20.87
C PRO A 174 14.14 -9.67 19.97
N THR A 175 14.84 -10.66 20.50
CA THR A 175 14.97 -11.99 19.91
C THR A 175 13.57 -12.58 19.72
N GLY A 176 13.07 -12.55 18.48
CA GLY A 176 11.72 -13.01 18.09
C GLY A 176 11.00 -11.94 17.24
N HIS A 177 11.38 -11.83 15.97
CA HIS A 177 11.02 -10.75 15.04
C HIS A 177 9.51 -10.57 14.75
N HIS A 178 8.80 -9.70 15.48
CA HIS A 178 7.60 -9.04 14.97
C HIS A 178 7.48 -7.60 15.55
N ASN A 179 7.66 -6.58 14.71
CA ASN A 179 7.44 -5.19 15.09
C ASN A 179 6.02 -4.79 14.67
N LEU A 180 5.16 -4.50 15.64
CA LEU A 180 3.83 -3.93 15.43
C LEU A 180 3.82 -2.52 16.01
N LEU A 181 3.84 -1.53 15.14
CA LEU A 181 3.42 -0.18 15.47
C LEU A 181 1.97 -0.08 14.99
N LEU A 182 1.05 0.41 15.82
CA LEU A 182 -0.36 0.66 15.48
C LEU A 182 -0.67 2.11 15.86
N GLU A 183 -0.72 3.02 14.88
CA GLU A 183 -0.99 4.46 15.09
C GLU A 183 -2.25 4.97 14.37
N SER A 184 -3.28 4.14 14.26
CA SER A 184 -4.63 4.60 13.88
C SER A 184 -5.67 3.84 14.69
N GLU A 185 -6.92 4.36 14.73
CA GLU A 185 -8.08 3.86 15.51
C GLU A 185 -7.89 2.47 16.14
N PRO A 186 -8.05 2.31 17.46
CA PRO A 186 -7.53 1.16 18.17
C PRO A 186 -8.15 -0.14 17.63
N MET A 187 -7.35 -0.87 16.84
CA MET A 187 -7.59 -2.27 16.54
C MET A 187 -7.75 -2.98 17.88
N THR A 188 -8.89 -3.64 18.10
CA THR A 188 -9.08 -4.37 19.36
C THR A 188 -8.06 -5.50 19.44
N LEU A 189 -7.54 -5.73 20.65
CA LEU A 189 -6.57 -6.79 20.91
C LEU A 189 -7.07 -8.16 20.44
N GLU A 190 -8.38 -8.42 20.57
CA GLU A 190 -9.01 -9.67 20.13
C GLU A 190 -8.99 -9.83 18.62
N ALA A 191 -9.27 -8.75 17.88
CA ALA A 191 -9.21 -8.81 16.44
C ALA A 191 -7.76 -8.95 15.95
N PHE A 192 -6.79 -8.38 16.68
CA PHE A 192 -5.38 -8.59 16.44
C PHE A 192 -4.93 -10.05 16.67
N LYS A 193 -5.33 -10.64 17.80
CA LYS A 193 -5.09 -12.07 18.10
C LYS A 193 -5.71 -12.98 17.05
N LEU A 194 -6.91 -12.65 16.57
CA LEU A 194 -7.57 -13.38 15.49
C LEU A 194 -6.73 -13.37 14.22
N CYS A 195 -6.13 -12.23 13.85
CA CYS A 195 -5.29 -12.13 12.66
C CYS A 195 -4.05 -13.02 12.75
N ILE A 196 -3.34 -12.99 13.89
CA ILE A 196 -2.11 -13.80 14.07
C ILE A 196 -2.44 -15.30 14.09
N SER A 197 -3.52 -15.70 14.78
CA SER A 197 -3.88 -17.12 14.90
C SER A 197 -4.23 -17.78 13.56
N HIS A 198 -4.70 -17.02 12.57
CA HIS A 198 -5.08 -17.54 11.26
C HIS A 198 -3.94 -17.51 10.22
N CYS A 199 -2.84 -16.82 10.51
CA CYS A 199 -1.72 -16.65 9.57
C CYS A 199 -0.43 -17.19 10.18
N LEU A 200 -0.28 -18.52 10.18
CA LEU A 200 0.85 -19.20 10.84
C LEU A 200 2.23 -18.83 10.26
N LEU A 201 2.28 -18.38 9.00
CA LEU A 201 3.52 -17.96 8.34
C LEU A 201 3.74 -16.44 8.37
N LEU A 202 2.91 -15.69 9.10
CA LEU A 202 2.97 -14.23 9.10
C LEU A 202 4.20 -13.74 9.85
N GLU A 203 5.24 -13.41 9.10
CA GLU A 203 6.50 -12.90 9.64
C GLU A 203 6.39 -11.41 9.96
N ARG A 204 5.60 -10.66 9.19
CA ARG A 204 5.59 -9.19 9.24
C ARG A 204 4.19 -8.63 9.10
N ILE A 205 3.77 -7.87 10.11
CA ILE A 205 2.61 -6.99 10.05
C ILE A 205 3.11 -5.59 10.29
N LEU A 206 2.91 -4.70 9.32
CA LEU A 206 3.28 -3.29 9.46
C LEU A 206 2.05 -2.43 9.22
N VAL A 207 1.60 -1.73 10.26
CA VAL A 207 0.51 -0.77 10.17
C VAL A 207 1.09 0.63 10.46
N ILE A 208 1.27 1.45 9.44
CA ILE A 208 1.82 2.80 9.63
C ILE A 208 0.71 3.81 9.38
N GLY A 209 0.39 4.59 10.41
CA GLY A 209 -0.30 5.87 10.26
C GLY A 209 0.75 6.94 9.96
N ILE A 210 0.79 7.48 8.74
CA ILE A 210 1.77 8.50 8.39
C ILE A 210 1.21 9.86 8.81
N LEU A 211 1.66 10.40 9.94
CA LEU A 211 1.43 11.80 10.29
C LEU A 211 2.09 12.70 9.26
N SER A 212 1.30 13.30 8.37
CA SER A 212 1.78 14.32 7.46
C SER A 212 1.94 15.62 8.24
N THR A 213 3.19 16.04 8.47
CA THR A 213 3.44 17.38 8.98
C THR A 213 2.92 18.40 7.96
N PRO A 214 2.15 19.41 8.39
CA PRO A 214 1.68 20.44 7.48
C PRO A 214 2.91 21.05 6.80
N ARG A 215 2.94 21.00 5.46
CA ARG A 215 3.91 21.77 4.69
C ARG A 215 3.57 23.23 4.93
N HIS A 216 4.22 23.87 5.90
CA HIS A 216 4.25 25.32 5.98
C HIS A 216 4.80 25.81 4.66
N SER A 217 3.90 26.26 3.79
CA SER A 217 4.27 27.05 2.62
C SER A 217 4.97 28.27 3.18
N LEU A 218 6.31 28.31 3.09
CA LEU A 218 7.06 29.53 3.30
C LEU A 218 6.53 30.53 2.27
N THR A 219 5.57 31.34 2.67
CA THR A 219 5.17 32.55 1.97
C THR A 219 6.40 33.44 1.97
N ARG A 220 7.18 33.40 0.88
CA ARG A 220 8.20 34.42 0.60
C ARG A 220 7.47 35.75 0.52
N HIS A 221 7.46 36.50 1.61
CA HIS A 221 7.22 37.93 1.58
C HIS A 221 8.36 38.58 0.81
N THR A 222 8.15 38.79 -0.49
CA THR A 222 8.89 39.79 -1.26
C THR A 222 8.54 41.16 -0.68
N ARG A 223 9.39 41.66 0.22
CA ARG A 223 9.40 43.09 0.57
C ARG A 223 9.72 43.87 -0.72
N SER A 224 8.74 44.59 -1.25
CA SER A 224 8.99 45.69 -2.16
C SER A 224 9.62 46.82 -1.35
N HIS A 225 10.89 47.10 -1.60
CA HIS A 225 11.48 48.37 -1.21
C HIS A 225 10.97 49.45 -2.18
N ILE A 226 10.35 50.49 -1.61
CA ILE A 226 10.15 51.81 -2.22
C ILE A 226 11.45 52.60 -1.99
#